data_AF-A0A291LZF2-F1
#
_entry.id   AF-A0A291LZF2-F1
#
_cell.length_a   1.000
_cell.length_b   1.000
_cell.length_c   1.000
_cell.angle_alpha   90.00
_cell.angle_beta   90.00
_cell.angle_gamma   90.00
#
_symmetry.space_group_name_H-M   'P 1'
#
loop_
_entity.id
_entity.type
_entity.pdbx_description
1 polymer ?
#
loop_
_entity_poly.entity_id
_entity_poly.type
_entity_poly.pdbx_seq_one_letter_code
_entity_poly.pdbx_strand_id
1 'polypeptide(L)'
;MDELIRPADHLHSAIYRTLETGDEVILAFDEAEDCGALCPEHTRQALDLKSRIESVLLIVTCDIAAVRDMAKGLEGSIANSTTTYFVHDEYDTSGGHEEEVLTESGFALLALRTRLHSLATRMSEVRNLIRTEEVLADLRS
;
A
#
# COMPACT_ATOMS: atom_id res chain seq x y z
N MET A 1 -32.70 -4.69 16.75
CA MET A 1 -31.85 -5.84 17.09
C MET A 1 -30.43 -5.31 17.03
N ASP A 2 -29.89 -4.92 18.18
CA ASP A 2 -28.45 -4.71 18.30
C ASP A 2 -27.83 -6.10 18.38
N GLU A 3 -27.29 -6.59 17.27
CA GLU A 3 -26.26 -7.63 17.36
C GLU A 3 -25.08 -6.98 18.08
N LEU A 4 -24.88 -7.37 19.35
CA LEU A 4 -23.62 -7.16 20.04
C LEU A 4 -22.53 -7.83 19.19
N ILE A 5 -21.90 -7.06 18.31
CA ILE A 5 -20.74 -7.49 17.55
C ILE A 5 -19.68 -7.85 18.60
N ARG A 6 -19.26 -9.12 18.64
CA ARG A 6 -18.26 -9.54 19.63
C ARG A 6 -16.90 -9.00 19.20
N PRO A 7 -16.00 -8.66 20.15
CA PRO A 7 -14.63 -8.27 19.84
C PRO A 7 -13.90 -9.24 18.88
N ALA A 8 -14.17 -10.54 19.01
CA ALA A 8 -13.65 -11.58 18.13
C ALA A 8 -14.10 -11.44 16.67
N ASP A 9 -15.29 -10.90 16.41
CA ASP A 9 -15.80 -10.65 15.05
C ASP A 9 -15.05 -9.48 14.40
N HIS A 10 -14.68 -8.47 15.18
CA HIS A 10 -13.87 -7.33 14.71
C HIS A 10 -12.44 -7.74 14.37
N LEU A 11 -11.80 -8.56 15.20
CA LEU A 11 -10.45 -9.07 14.93
C LEU A 11 -10.44 -9.94 13.66
N HIS A 12 -11.38 -10.88 13.52
CA HIS A 12 -11.48 -11.69 12.30
C HIS A 12 -11.69 -10.82 11.06
N SER A 13 -12.61 -9.84 11.11
CA SER A 13 -12.85 -8.93 9.97
C SER A 13 -11.60 -8.11 9.62
N ALA A 14 -10.87 -7.61 10.61
CA ALA A 14 -9.63 -6.87 10.39
C ALA A 14 -8.53 -7.75 9.76
N ILE A 15 -8.43 -9.02 10.20
CA ILE A 15 -7.52 -10.01 9.62
C ILE A 15 -7.85 -10.25 8.15
N TYR A 16 -9.11 -10.57 7.82
CA TYR A 16 -9.52 -10.82 6.44
C TYR A 16 -9.24 -9.62 5.52
N ARG A 17 -9.60 -8.41 5.95
CA ARG A 17 -9.30 -7.19 5.19
C ARG A 17 -7.81 -6.97 4.99
N THR A 18 -6.99 -7.32 5.99
CA THR A 18 -5.53 -7.23 5.90
C THR A 18 -4.98 -8.20 4.85
N LEU A 19 -5.52 -9.42 4.80
CA LEU A 19 -5.14 -10.43 3.81
C LEU A 19 -5.56 -9.98 2.39
N GLU A 20 -6.80 -9.52 2.22
CA GLU A 20 -7.28 -8.96 0.94
C GLU A 20 -6.40 -7.80 0.46
N THR A 21 -6.02 -6.89 1.37
CA THR A 21 -5.10 -5.79 1.03
C THR A 21 -3.70 -6.31 0.68
N GLY A 22 -3.28 -7.43 1.27
CA GLY A 22 -2.05 -8.13 0.92
C GLY A 22 -2.08 -8.60 -0.54
N ASP A 23 -3.15 -9.26 -0.95
CA ASP A 23 -3.35 -9.71 -2.34
C ASP A 23 -3.34 -8.54 -3.32
N GLU A 24 -4.00 -7.42 -2.98
CA GLU A 24 -3.97 -6.19 -3.78
C GLU A 24 -2.54 -5.61 -3.91
N VAL A 25 -1.72 -5.71 -2.86
CA VAL A 25 -0.31 -5.28 -2.92
C VAL A 25 0.50 -6.19 -3.84
N ILE A 26 0.27 -7.50 -3.83
CA ILE A 26 0.94 -8.42 -4.77
C ILE A 26 0.61 -8.06 -6.21
N LEU A 27 -0.67 -7.84 -6.52
CA LEU A 27 -1.10 -7.42 -7.85
C LEU A 27 -0.46 -6.09 -8.26
N ALA A 28 -0.42 -5.11 -7.37
CA ALA A 28 0.21 -3.82 -7.66
C ALA A 28 1.74 -3.94 -7.84
N PHE A 29 2.38 -4.91 -7.20
CA PHE A 29 3.79 -5.22 -7.47
C PHE A 29 3.97 -5.81 -8.86
N ASP A 30 3.13 -6.76 -9.27
CA ASP A 30 3.17 -7.33 -10.63
C ASP A 30 2.98 -6.23 -11.69
N GLU A 31 1.99 -5.36 -11.52
CA GLU A 31 1.74 -4.23 -12.42
C GLU A 31 2.95 -3.28 -12.51
N ALA A 32 3.58 -2.95 -11.38
CA ALA A 32 4.76 -2.09 -11.35
C ALA A 32 6.00 -2.76 -11.99
N GLU A 33 6.11 -4.07 -11.90
CA GLU A 33 7.16 -4.86 -12.55
C GLU A 33 6.94 -4.94 -14.07
N ASP A 34 5.71 -5.23 -14.51
CA ASP A 34 5.32 -5.30 -15.92
C ASP A 34 5.51 -3.95 -16.63
N CYS A 35 5.26 -2.84 -15.92
CA CYS A 35 5.50 -1.49 -16.42
C CYS A 35 6.98 -1.06 -16.39
N GLY A 36 7.89 -1.94 -15.93
CA GLY A 36 9.31 -1.62 -15.75
C GLY A 36 9.57 -0.46 -14.79
N ALA A 37 8.63 -0.21 -13.86
CA ALA A 37 8.61 1.01 -13.05
C ALA A 37 9.54 0.92 -11.83
N LEU A 38 9.85 -0.30 -11.38
CA LEU A 38 10.73 -0.55 -10.25
C LEU A 38 12.20 -0.49 -10.69
N CYS A 39 13.01 0.31 -9.98
CA CYS A 39 14.46 0.26 -10.15
C CYS A 39 15.04 -1.05 -9.55
N PRO A 40 16.29 -1.42 -9.86
CA PRO A 40 16.87 -2.69 -9.38
C PRO A 40 16.87 -2.85 -7.87
N GLU A 41 17.05 -1.75 -7.12
CA GLU A 41 17.02 -1.77 -5.66
C GLU A 41 15.61 -2.03 -5.13
N HIS A 42 14.61 -1.30 -5.64
CA HIS A 42 13.20 -1.50 -5.30
C HIS A 42 12.70 -2.89 -5.71
N THR A 43 13.21 -3.44 -6.81
CA THR A 43 12.86 -4.80 -7.26
C THR A 43 13.31 -5.84 -6.23
N ARG A 44 14.53 -5.72 -5.70
CA ARG A 44 15.02 -6.67 -4.67
C ARG A 44 14.20 -6.58 -3.39
N GLN A 45 13.89 -5.35 -2.96
CA GLN A 45 13.06 -5.11 -1.77
C GLN A 45 11.62 -5.61 -1.98
N ALA A 46 11.07 -5.42 -3.17
CA ALA A 46 9.77 -5.94 -3.57
C ALA A 46 9.72 -7.46 -3.48
N LEU A 47 10.73 -8.19 -3.98
CA LEU A 47 10.76 -9.65 -3.94
C LEU A 47 10.75 -10.20 -2.50
N ASP A 48 11.56 -9.63 -1.61
CA ASP A 48 11.55 -10.01 -0.18
C ASP A 48 10.17 -9.74 0.45
N LEU A 49 9.61 -8.56 0.16
CA LEU A 49 8.32 -8.17 0.73
C LEU A 49 7.16 -9.00 0.19
N LYS A 50 7.12 -9.28 -1.13
CA LYS A 50 6.13 -10.16 -1.76
C LYS A 50 6.12 -11.54 -1.12
N SER A 51 7.29 -12.16 -0.97
CA SER A 51 7.39 -13.49 -0.33
C SER A 51 6.82 -13.50 1.10
N ARG A 52 7.00 -12.41 1.85
CA ARG A 52 6.46 -12.26 3.21
C ARG A 52 4.96 -11.98 3.23
N ILE A 53 4.43 -11.34 2.19
CA ILE A 53 3.00 -11.05 2.04
C ILE A 53 2.23 -12.30 1.60
N GLU A 54 2.78 -13.09 0.68
CA GLU A 54 2.21 -14.37 0.21
C GLU A 54 2.19 -15.45 1.30
N SER A 55 2.97 -15.26 2.36
CA SER A 55 2.91 -16.14 3.53
C SER A 55 1.54 -16.08 4.20
N VAL A 56 0.95 -17.24 4.47
CA VAL A 56 -0.27 -17.39 5.30
C VAL A 56 -0.11 -16.71 6.68
N LEU A 57 1.13 -16.48 7.11
CA LEU A 57 1.46 -15.80 8.36
C LEU A 57 1.77 -14.31 8.18
N LEU A 58 1.33 -13.63 7.10
CA LEU A 58 1.53 -12.20 6.82
C LEU A 58 1.50 -11.32 8.09
N ILE A 59 0.47 -11.47 8.92
CA ILE A 59 0.26 -10.66 10.13
C ILE A 59 1.41 -10.80 11.14
N VAL A 60 2.04 -11.98 11.18
CA VAL A 60 3.15 -12.33 12.07
C VAL A 60 4.50 -12.05 11.41
N THR A 61 4.67 -12.44 10.14
CA THR A 61 5.97 -12.45 9.45
C THR A 61 6.30 -11.13 8.75
N CYS A 62 5.29 -10.34 8.38
CA CYS A 62 5.49 -9.08 7.69
C CYS A 62 5.72 -7.94 8.70
N ASP A 63 6.72 -7.12 8.40
CA ASP A 63 7.08 -5.99 9.24
C ASP A 63 6.46 -4.72 8.67
N ILE A 64 5.60 -4.10 9.47
CA ILE A 64 4.93 -2.83 9.15
C ILE A 64 5.96 -1.74 8.81
N ALA A 65 7.12 -1.74 9.46
CA ALA A 65 8.18 -0.77 9.16
C ALA A 65 8.72 -0.99 7.74
N ALA A 66 9.05 -2.23 7.37
CA ALA A 66 9.50 -2.58 6.02
C ALA A 66 8.49 -2.21 4.94
N VAL A 67 7.18 -2.46 5.17
CA VAL A 67 6.11 -2.05 4.25
C VAL A 67 6.08 -0.53 4.06
N ARG A 68 6.21 0.23 5.16
CA ARG A 68 6.23 1.70 5.12
C ARG A 68 7.47 2.26 4.45
N ASP A 69 8.63 1.65 4.70
CA ASP A 69 9.89 2.11 4.13
C ASP A 69 9.93 1.84 2.63
N MET A 70 9.39 0.70 2.18
CA MET A 70 9.17 0.44 0.76
C MET A 70 8.28 1.52 0.12
N ALA A 71 7.12 1.83 0.74
CA ALA A 71 6.22 2.86 0.23
C ALA A 71 6.88 4.25 0.11
N LYS A 72 7.72 4.62 1.09
CA LYS A 72 8.50 5.87 1.07
C LYS A 72 9.58 5.86 -0.01
N GLY A 73 10.25 4.73 -0.22
CA GLY A 73 11.29 4.57 -1.23
C GLY A 73 10.80 4.90 -2.65
N LEU A 74 9.51 4.65 -2.92
CA LEU A 74 8.90 4.94 -4.22
C LEU A 74 8.71 6.44 -4.52
N GLU A 75 8.76 7.34 -3.52
CA GLU A 75 8.46 8.77 -3.72
C GLU A 75 9.33 9.44 -4.78
N GLY A 76 10.64 9.16 -4.76
CA GLY A 76 11.56 9.70 -5.75
C GLY A 76 11.28 9.17 -7.17
N SER A 77 10.97 7.89 -7.29
CA SER A 77 10.63 7.28 -8.58
C SER A 77 9.30 7.81 -9.14
N ILE A 78 8.30 8.03 -8.29
CA ILE A 78 7.02 8.64 -8.68
C ILE A 78 7.24 10.06 -9.19
N ALA A 79 7.99 10.89 -8.44
CA ALA A 79 8.29 12.26 -8.85
C ALA A 79 9.01 12.33 -10.20
N ASN A 80 9.96 11.42 -10.44
CA ASN A 80 10.70 11.32 -11.70
C ASN A 80 9.87 10.74 -12.86
N SER A 81 8.69 10.20 -12.59
CA SER A 81 7.80 9.59 -13.59
C SER A 81 6.74 10.57 -14.11
N THR A 82 6.90 11.86 -13.83
CA THR A 82 6.02 12.96 -14.25
C THR A 82 6.60 13.62 -15.49
N THR A 83 5.79 13.82 -16.53
CA THR A 83 6.17 14.52 -17.76
C THR A 83 5.38 15.81 -17.87
N THR A 84 6.07 16.92 -18.11
CA THR A 84 5.44 18.23 -18.35
C THR A 84 5.17 18.40 -19.84
N TYR A 85 3.93 18.68 -20.19
CA TYR A 85 3.48 19.00 -21.54
C TYR A 85 3.07 20.46 -21.61
N PHE A 86 3.39 21.14 -22.71
CA PHE A 86 2.84 22.47 -22.98
C PHE A 86 1.59 22.30 -23.84
N VAL A 87 0.43 22.61 -23.25
CA VAL A 87 -0.88 22.44 -23.90
C VAL A 87 -1.30 23.77 -24.50
N HIS A 88 -1.54 23.76 -25.80
CA HIS A 88 -2.21 24.83 -26.53
C HIS A 88 -3.58 24.35 -26.98
N ASP A 89 -4.63 25.01 -26.51
CA ASP A 89 -5.97 24.82 -27.06
C ASP A 89 -6.23 25.87 -28.16
N GLU A 90 -6.94 25.51 -29.23
CA GLU A 90 -7.21 26.39 -30.39
C GLU A 90 -8.01 27.65 -30.00
N TYR A 91 -8.62 27.66 -28.82
CA TYR A 91 -9.37 28.79 -28.24
C TYR A 91 -8.65 29.48 -27.08
N ASP A 92 -7.42 29.08 -26.76
CA ASP A 92 -6.69 29.61 -25.62
C ASP A 92 -6.12 31.01 -25.90
N THR A 93 -6.74 32.02 -25.31
CA THR A 93 -6.27 33.42 -25.38
C THR A 93 -5.09 33.70 -24.46
N SER A 94 -4.71 32.74 -23.60
CA SER A 94 -3.63 32.89 -22.61
C SER A 94 -2.24 32.51 -23.13
N GLY A 95 -2.15 31.92 -24.32
CA GLY A 95 -0.87 31.48 -24.90
C GLY A 95 -0.40 30.10 -24.44
N GLY A 96 -1.33 29.25 -23.97
CA GLY A 96 -1.06 27.89 -23.51
C GLY A 96 -0.67 27.82 -22.02
N HIS A 97 -0.69 26.60 -21.47
CA HIS A 97 -0.25 26.32 -20.10
C HIS A 97 0.55 25.01 -20.02
N GLU A 98 1.36 24.88 -18.99
CA GLU A 98 2.05 23.63 -18.67
C GLU A 98 1.12 22.70 -17.87
N GLU A 99 1.04 21.45 -18.30
CA GLU A 99 0.32 20.37 -17.62
C GLU A 99 1.31 19.25 -17.26
N GLU A 100 1.32 18.83 -16.01
CA GLU A 100 2.13 17.70 -15.54
C GLU A 100 1.29 16.41 -15.54
N VAL A 101 1.72 15.41 -16.31
CA VAL A 101 1.02 14.13 -16.44
C VAL A 101 1.95 12.99 -16.02
N LEU A 102 1.45 12.10 -15.17
CA LEU A 102 2.17 10.87 -14.81
C LEU A 102 2.22 9.92 -16.01
N THR A 103 3.39 9.34 -16.23
CA THR A 103 3.54 8.19 -17.13
C THR A 103 2.82 6.97 -16.57
N GLU A 104 2.57 5.96 -17.42
CA GLU A 104 1.99 4.68 -17.01
C GLU A 104 2.80 4.03 -15.86
N SER A 105 4.13 4.04 -15.95
CA SER A 105 5.03 3.61 -14.87
C SER A 105 4.83 4.44 -13.59
N GLY A 106 4.63 5.76 -13.71
CA GLY A 106 4.31 6.63 -12.58
C GLY A 106 2.99 6.29 -11.89
N PHE A 107 1.96 5.97 -12.69
CA PHE A 107 0.67 5.49 -12.16
C PHE A 107 0.79 4.16 -11.43
N ALA A 108 1.52 3.19 -12.00
CA ALA A 108 1.75 1.90 -11.36
C ALA A 108 2.47 2.04 -10.01
N LEU A 109 3.50 2.90 -9.94
CA LEU A 109 4.20 3.18 -8.67
C LEU A 109 3.31 3.88 -7.65
N LEU A 110 2.45 4.80 -8.07
CA LEU A 110 1.50 5.48 -7.19
C LEU A 110 0.45 4.51 -6.64
N ALA A 111 -0.07 3.62 -7.48
CA ALA A 111 -0.99 2.56 -7.09
C ALA A 111 -0.33 1.64 -6.05
N LEU A 112 0.88 1.14 -6.34
CA LEU A 112 1.66 0.31 -5.42
C LEU A 112 1.90 1.00 -4.07
N ARG A 113 2.37 2.25 -4.07
CA ARG A 113 2.56 3.04 -2.83
C ARG A 113 1.27 3.14 -2.02
N THR A 114 0.14 3.38 -2.69
CA THR A 114 -1.17 3.50 -2.04
C THR A 114 -1.61 2.19 -1.39
N ARG A 115 -1.40 1.06 -2.06
CA ARG A 115 -1.70 -0.28 -1.52
C ARG A 115 -0.79 -0.63 -0.35
N LEU A 116 0.51 -0.33 -0.43
CA LEU A 116 1.46 -0.52 0.68
C LEU A 116 1.06 0.30 1.92
N HIS A 117 0.64 1.55 1.75
CA HIS A 117 0.13 2.36 2.87
C HIS A 117 -1.14 1.77 3.50
N SER A 118 -2.06 1.29 2.66
CA SER A 118 -3.28 0.61 3.11
C SER A 118 -2.92 -0.65 3.91
N LEU A 119 -2.02 -1.48 3.40
CA LEU A 119 -1.56 -2.71 4.07
C LEU A 119 -0.94 -2.39 5.43
N ALA A 120 -0.02 -1.42 5.50
CA ALA A 120 0.61 -1.02 6.75
C ALA A 120 -0.42 -0.51 7.79
N THR A 121 -1.46 0.18 7.33
CA THR A 121 -2.55 0.66 8.19
C THR A 121 -3.37 -0.50 8.74
N ARG A 122 -3.77 -1.44 7.88
CA ARG A 122 -4.55 -2.63 8.27
C ARG A 122 -3.79 -3.56 9.20
N MET A 123 -2.50 -3.79 8.94
CA MET A 123 -1.65 -4.54 9.87
C MET A 123 -1.53 -3.85 11.23
N SER A 124 -1.46 -2.51 11.26
CA SER A 124 -1.42 -1.75 12.52
C SER A 124 -2.73 -1.89 13.29
N GLU A 125 -3.88 -1.87 12.59
CA GLU A 125 -5.20 -2.10 13.16
C GLU A 125 -5.29 -3.48 13.83
N VAL A 126 -4.87 -4.54 13.14
CA VAL A 126 -4.84 -5.91 13.69
C VAL A 126 -3.96 -5.99 14.93
N ARG A 127 -2.73 -5.44 14.90
CA ARG A 127 -1.84 -5.45 16.07
C ARG A 127 -2.42 -4.70 17.26
N ASN A 128 -3.12 -3.59 17.02
CA ASN A 128 -3.77 -2.84 18.09
C ASN A 128 -4.93 -3.62 18.70
N LEU A 129 -5.72 -4.33 17.88
CA LEU A 129 -6.82 -5.17 18.37
C LEU A 129 -6.29 -6.32 19.25
N ILE A 130 -5.27 -7.04 18.79
CA ILE A 130 -4.62 -8.12 19.56
C ILE A 130 -4.12 -7.58 20.91
N ARG A 131 -3.38 -6.48 20.89
CA ARG A 131 -2.87 -5.85 22.13
C ARG A 131 -3.98 -5.40 23.06
N THR A 132 -5.11 -4.93 22.53
CA THR A 132 -6.26 -4.53 23.33
C THR A 132 -6.87 -5.74 24.04
N GLU A 133 -6.98 -6.88 23.35
CA GLU A 133 -7.47 -8.13 23.95
C GLU A 133 -6.53 -8.64 25.06
N GLU A 134 -5.22 -8.57 24.86
CA GLU A 134 -4.21 -8.91 25.88
C GLU A 134 -4.36 -8.06 27.14
N VAL A 135 -4.42 -6.72 26.99
CA VAL A 135 -4.60 -5.80 28.12
C VAL A 135 -5.93 -6.05 28.85
N LEU A 136 -7.00 -6.34 28.12
CA LEU A 136 -8.30 -6.67 28.73
C LEU A 136 -8.27 -7.99 29.49
N ALA A 137 -7.50 -8.98 29.03
CA ALA A 137 -7.31 -10.24 29.73
C ALA A 137 -6.52 -10.02 31.04
N ASP A 138 -5.43 -9.25 30.99
CA ASP A 138 -4.62 -8.91 32.17
C ASP A 138 -5.41 -8.11 33.23
N LEU A 139 -6.32 -7.23 32.82
CA LEU A 139 -7.18 -6.48 33.76
C LEU A 139 -8.26 -7.34 34.42
N ARG A 140 -8.56 -8.51 33.87
CA ARG A 140 -9.57 -9.44 34.42
C ARG A 140 -8.97 -10.49 35.34
N SER A 141 -7.65 -10.66 35.33
CA SER A 141 -6.89 -11.56 36.22
C SER A 141 -6.54 -10.89 37.53
#